data_AF-A0A521V2D1-F1
#
_entry.id   AF-A0A521V2D1-F1
#
_cell.length_a   1.000
_cell.length_b   1.000
_cell.length_c   1.000
_cell.angle_alpha   90.00
_cell.angle_beta   90.00
_cell.angle_gamma   90.00
#
_symmetry.space_group_name_H-M   'P 1'
#
loop_
_entity.id
_entity.type
_entity.pdbx_description
1 polymer ?
#
loop_
_entity_poly.entity_id
_entity_poly.type
_entity_poly.pdbx_seq_one_letter_code
_entity_poly.pdbx_strand_id
1 'polypeptide(L)'
;METRRIAIVALGLGLLPAGSIASEDGARWTRTPQSNAATVAKRTDFARVRASRDVRQLADWVVETDNNAGLPFVIVDKSNARVFVFDAGGRIQGAAPALLGVARGDHTVPGIGDRELSDMPPETRTTPAGRFVARRGMSTRGEDVVWVDYEAGVSLHRVITTRPEERRLQRLATPTPLDNRISYGCINVPARFYEQVVSPVFSGSDGIVYVLPETLSAREVFGLHDLEQREQQPSAVQARTPHLRRTGQ
;
A
#
# COMPACT_ATOMS: atom_id res chain seq x y z
N MET A 1 -30.72 -29.11 -49.19
CA MET A 1 -29.78 -30.18 -49.60
C MET A 1 -28.93 -30.51 -48.39
N GLU A 2 -29.43 -31.28 -47.44
CA GLU A 2 -29.60 -32.74 -47.47
C GLU A 2 -28.25 -33.48 -47.48
N THR A 3 -27.87 -34.00 -46.32
CA THR A 3 -27.23 -35.31 -46.24
C THR A 3 -27.64 -35.97 -44.92
N ARG A 4 -28.39 -37.07 -45.05
CA ARG A 4 -28.86 -37.95 -43.97
C ARG A 4 -27.80 -39.02 -43.66
N ARG A 5 -28.05 -39.74 -42.56
CA ARG A 5 -27.81 -41.19 -42.28
C ARG A 5 -26.77 -41.45 -41.18
N ILE A 6 -26.88 -42.43 -40.28
CA ILE A 6 -27.85 -43.49 -39.91
C ILE A 6 -27.44 -43.94 -38.49
N ALA A 7 -28.40 -44.32 -37.65
CA ALA A 7 -28.18 -44.99 -36.36
C ALA A 7 -28.18 -46.52 -36.51
N ILE A 8 -27.33 -47.27 -35.79
CA ILE A 8 -27.60 -48.66 -35.40
C ILE A 8 -27.04 -48.90 -33.98
N VAL A 9 -27.95 -49.34 -33.11
CA VAL A 9 -27.73 -49.92 -31.78
C VAL A 9 -27.49 -51.42 -31.94
N ALA A 10 -26.56 -52.01 -31.18
CA ALA A 10 -26.52 -53.45 -30.95
C ALA A 10 -26.23 -53.74 -29.47
N LEU A 11 -27.23 -54.32 -28.80
CA LEU A 11 -27.14 -54.97 -27.49
C LEU A 11 -26.33 -56.26 -27.62
N GLY A 12 -25.40 -56.48 -26.68
CA GLY A 12 -24.76 -57.77 -26.44
C GLY A 12 -24.88 -58.13 -24.96
N LEU A 13 -25.77 -59.08 -24.66
CA LEU A 13 -25.96 -59.72 -23.36
C LEU A 13 -24.93 -60.85 -23.23
N GLY A 14 -24.16 -60.91 -22.13
CA GLY A 14 -23.13 -61.94 -21.92
C GLY A 14 -22.85 -62.23 -20.45
N LEU A 15 -22.95 -63.52 -20.11
CA LEU A 15 -22.88 -64.22 -18.81
C LEU A 15 -21.71 -63.85 -17.86
N LEU A 16 -22.02 -63.95 -16.56
CA LEU A 16 -21.08 -64.05 -15.42
C LEU A 16 -20.33 -65.38 -15.39
N PRO A 17 -19.11 -65.40 -14.81
CA PRO A 17 -18.73 -66.48 -13.92
C PRO A 17 -18.29 -65.99 -12.52
N ALA A 18 -18.39 -66.93 -11.59
CA ALA A 18 -18.16 -66.78 -10.15
C ALA A 18 -16.69 -66.63 -9.75
N GLY A 19 -16.49 -65.94 -8.63
CA GLY A 19 -15.41 -66.20 -7.68
C GLY A 19 -14.14 -65.37 -7.87
N SER A 20 -13.91 -64.41 -6.97
CA SER A 20 -12.67 -64.29 -6.20
C SER A 20 -12.84 -63.27 -5.09
N ILE A 21 -12.67 -63.77 -3.87
CA ILE A 21 -12.53 -63.05 -2.62
C ILE A 21 -11.10 -62.47 -2.62
N ALA A 22 -10.95 -61.15 -2.53
CA ALA A 22 -9.66 -60.53 -2.23
C ALA A 22 -9.88 -59.27 -1.40
N SER A 23 -9.20 -59.25 -0.26
CA SER A 23 -9.36 -58.35 0.86
C SER A 23 -9.21 -56.86 0.52
N GLU A 24 -10.12 -56.08 1.08
CA GLU A 24 -9.88 -54.68 1.43
C GLU A 24 -8.98 -54.66 2.68
N ASP A 25 -7.75 -54.18 2.56
CA ASP A 25 -7.10 -53.33 3.57
C ASP A 25 -5.68 -53.01 3.14
N GLY A 26 -5.43 -51.73 2.87
CA GLY A 26 -4.09 -51.25 2.52
C GLY A 26 -4.06 -49.95 1.75
N ALA A 27 -4.93 -48.99 2.08
CA ALA A 27 -4.77 -47.61 1.63
C ALA A 27 -3.47 -47.03 2.21
N ARG A 28 -2.37 -47.27 1.50
CA ARG A 28 -1.07 -46.66 1.72
C ARG A 28 -1.20 -45.20 1.34
N TRP A 29 -1.54 -44.37 2.31
CA TRP A 29 -1.38 -42.92 2.23
C TRP A 29 0.10 -42.62 2.00
N THR A 30 0.50 -42.47 0.75
CA THR A 30 1.73 -41.76 0.42
C THR A 30 1.52 -40.32 0.84
N ARG A 31 1.96 -39.99 2.06
CA ARG A 31 2.12 -38.63 2.51
C ARG A 31 3.14 -37.97 1.59
N THR A 32 2.66 -37.33 0.53
CA THR A 32 3.44 -36.37 -0.24
C THR A 32 4.04 -35.40 0.78
N PRO A 33 5.37 -35.21 0.84
CA PRO A 33 5.92 -34.17 1.68
C PRO A 33 5.38 -32.86 1.14
N GLN A 34 4.35 -32.33 1.80
CA GLN A 34 3.89 -30.98 1.59
C GLN A 34 5.06 -30.10 2.02
N SER A 35 5.84 -29.69 1.02
CA SER A 35 6.86 -28.68 1.17
C SER A 35 6.12 -27.41 1.62
N ASN A 36 6.02 -27.23 2.93
CA ASN A 36 5.79 -25.91 3.52
C ASN A 36 7.07 -25.11 3.27
N ALA A 37 7.31 -24.78 2.00
CA ALA A 37 8.06 -23.59 1.67
C ALA A 37 7.18 -22.45 2.20
N ALA A 38 7.43 -22.06 3.45
CA ALA A 38 6.91 -20.82 3.98
C ALA A 38 7.34 -19.74 2.99
N THR A 39 6.41 -19.26 2.17
CA THR A 39 6.60 -18.07 1.36
C THR A 39 7.00 -17.00 2.35
N VAL A 40 8.28 -16.60 2.32
CA VAL A 40 8.77 -15.52 3.16
C VAL A 40 7.96 -14.30 2.74
N ALA A 41 7.02 -13.88 3.58
CA ALA A 41 6.18 -12.73 3.29
C ALA A 41 7.10 -11.54 2.99
N LYS A 42 6.92 -10.95 1.81
CA LYS A 42 7.76 -9.86 1.31
C LYS A 42 7.49 -8.64 2.20
N ARG A 43 8.45 -8.26 3.04
CA ARG A 43 8.31 -7.13 3.97
C ARG A 43 9.12 -5.93 3.53
N THR A 44 8.64 -4.76 3.91
CA THR A 44 9.30 -3.48 3.69
C THR A 44 10.52 -3.34 4.60
N ASP A 45 11.61 -2.78 4.09
CA ASP A 45 12.79 -2.43 4.88
C ASP A 45 12.78 -0.93 5.21
N PHE A 46 12.46 -0.61 6.47
CA PHE A 46 12.52 0.76 7.01
C PHE A 46 13.90 1.16 7.51
N ALA A 47 14.91 0.29 7.43
CA ALA A 47 16.21 0.46 8.05
C ALA A 47 16.08 0.95 9.50
N ARG A 48 16.60 2.15 9.81
CA ARG A 48 16.47 2.79 11.13
C ARG A 48 15.40 3.88 11.18
N VAL A 49 14.65 4.09 10.11
CA VAL A 49 13.63 5.15 10.04
C VAL A 49 12.43 4.75 10.90
N ARG A 50 12.06 5.64 11.84
CA ARG A 50 10.84 5.49 12.63
C ARG A 50 9.63 5.94 11.81
N ALA A 51 8.67 5.03 11.66
CA ALA A 51 7.37 5.25 11.03
C ALA A 51 6.25 4.79 11.96
N SER A 52 5.06 5.39 11.79
CA SER A 52 3.84 4.97 12.49
C SER A 52 3.45 3.54 12.12
N ARG A 53 2.55 2.96 12.91
CA ARG A 53 2.03 1.62 12.65
C ARG A 53 1.35 1.54 11.28
N ASP A 54 0.51 2.52 10.97
CA ASP A 54 -0.26 2.56 9.72
C ASP A 54 0.66 2.66 8.50
N VAL A 55 1.75 3.43 8.57
CA VAL A 55 2.75 3.50 7.50
C VAL A 55 3.42 2.13 7.29
N ARG A 56 3.79 1.44 8.36
CA ARG A 56 4.42 0.11 8.26
C ARG A 56 3.47 -0.92 7.67
N GLN A 57 2.24 -0.96 8.17
CA GLN A 57 1.20 -1.86 7.69
C GLN A 57 0.88 -1.61 6.21
N LEU A 58 0.72 -0.35 5.81
CA LEU A 58 0.45 -0.01 4.42
C LEU A 58 1.64 -0.37 3.52
N ALA A 59 2.88 -0.05 3.92
CA ALA A 59 4.05 -0.38 3.11
C ALA A 59 4.21 -1.89 2.92
N ASP A 60 4.05 -2.67 4.00
CA ASP A 60 4.10 -4.13 3.92
C ASP A 60 3.00 -4.66 3.01
N TRP A 61 1.77 -4.17 3.14
CA TRP A 61 0.68 -4.57 2.26
C TRP A 61 0.93 -4.23 0.79
N VAL A 62 1.44 -3.03 0.49
CA VAL A 62 1.77 -2.61 -0.89
C VAL A 62 2.72 -3.60 -1.53
N VAL A 63 3.76 -4.00 -0.79
CA VAL A 63 4.82 -4.88 -1.28
C VAL A 63 4.37 -6.34 -1.33
N GLU A 64 3.62 -6.81 -0.32
CA GLU A 64 3.06 -8.17 -0.25
C GLU A 64 2.07 -8.44 -1.39
N THR A 65 1.29 -7.44 -1.78
CA THR A 65 0.24 -7.56 -2.81
C THR A 65 0.65 -7.07 -4.20
N ASP A 66 1.88 -6.55 -4.34
CA ASP A 66 2.36 -5.87 -5.55
C ASP A 66 1.42 -4.73 -6.00
N ASN A 67 0.77 -4.05 -5.06
CA ASN A 67 -0.18 -2.98 -5.36
C ASN A 67 0.48 -1.78 -6.05
N ASN A 68 1.80 -1.61 -5.88
CA ASN A 68 2.61 -0.63 -6.59
C ASN A 68 2.95 -1.05 -8.02
N ALA A 69 2.59 -2.26 -8.46
CA ALA A 69 2.87 -2.81 -9.79
C ALA A 69 4.36 -2.72 -10.19
N GLY A 70 5.25 -3.01 -9.24
CA GLY A 70 6.70 -2.88 -9.43
C GLY A 70 7.24 -1.45 -9.59
N LEU A 71 6.43 -0.40 -9.36
CA LEU A 71 6.89 1.00 -9.39
C LEU A 71 7.42 1.44 -8.02
N PRO A 72 8.35 2.41 -7.95
CA PRO A 72 8.65 3.05 -6.68
C PRO A 72 7.40 3.71 -6.09
N PHE A 73 7.38 3.86 -4.76
CA PHE A 73 6.21 4.43 -4.11
C PHE A 73 6.56 5.34 -2.93
N VAL A 74 5.60 6.21 -2.62
CA VAL A 74 5.68 7.18 -1.53
C VAL A 74 4.48 6.96 -0.62
N ILE A 75 4.67 7.05 0.69
CA ILE A 75 3.59 7.10 1.67
C ILE A 75 3.62 8.46 2.35
N VAL A 76 2.49 9.16 2.33
CA VAL A 76 2.25 10.41 3.05
C VAL A 76 1.40 10.08 4.28
N ASP A 77 2.00 10.18 5.46
CA ASP A 77 1.33 10.06 6.75
C ASP A 77 0.75 11.42 7.12
N LYS A 78 -0.54 11.61 6.84
CA LYS A 78 -1.21 12.89 7.12
C LYS A 78 -1.21 13.20 8.61
N SER A 79 -1.58 12.23 9.45
CA SER A 79 -1.69 12.38 10.90
C SER A 79 -0.39 12.84 11.55
N ASN A 80 0.76 12.36 11.06
CA ASN A 80 2.09 12.74 11.56
C ASN A 80 2.81 13.80 10.71
N ALA A 81 2.20 14.25 9.60
CA ALA A 81 2.77 15.21 8.65
C ALA A 81 4.18 14.81 8.15
N ARG A 82 4.31 13.57 7.67
CA ARG A 82 5.58 13.00 7.19
C ARG A 82 5.42 12.27 5.85
N VAL A 83 6.51 12.24 5.10
CA VAL A 83 6.62 11.55 3.81
C VAL A 83 7.70 10.48 3.92
N PHE A 84 7.42 9.30 3.37
CA PHE A 84 8.33 8.14 3.30
C PHE A 84 8.44 7.72 1.83
N VAL A 85 9.65 7.61 1.30
CA VAL A 85 9.91 7.24 -0.10
C VAL A 85 10.56 5.87 -0.12
N PHE A 86 10.05 4.95 -0.94
CA PHE A 86 10.54 3.59 -1.09
C PHE A 86 10.92 3.32 -2.55
N ASP A 87 11.89 2.45 -2.76
CA ASP A 87 12.08 1.83 -4.07
C ASP A 87 10.96 0.82 -4.35
N ALA A 88 10.92 0.29 -5.58
CA ALA A 88 9.90 -0.67 -6.01
C ALA A 88 9.85 -1.96 -5.15
N GLY A 89 10.97 -2.31 -4.52
CA GLY A 89 11.09 -3.48 -3.65
C GLY A 89 10.59 -3.25 -2.22
N GLY A 90 10.26 -2.01 -1.85
CA GLY A 90 9.89 -1.65 -0.50
C GLY A 90 11.07 -1.34 0.41
N ARG A 91 12.25 -0.97 -0.12
CA ARG A 91 13.35 -0.48 0.72
C ARG A 91 13.28 1.04 0.79
N ILE A 92 13.28 1.57 2.01
CA ILE A 92 13.22 3.02 2.26
C ILE A 92 14.42 3.74 1.63
N GLN A 93 14.13 4.79 0.87
CA GLN A 93 15.11 5.71 0.29
C GLN A 93 15.29 6.96 1.15
N GLY A 94 14.23 7.37 1.86
CA GLY A 94 14.30 8.44 2.85
C GLY A 94 12.95 8.80 3.44
N ALA A 95 12.99 9.63 4.49
CA ALA A 95 11.79 10.21 5.08
C ALA A 95 12.04 11.65 5.55
N ALA A 96 10.99 12.48 5.52
CA ALA A 96 11.05 13.88 5.93
C ALA A 96 9.72 14.37 6.52
N PRO A 97 9.72 15.44 7.32
CA PRO A 97 8.51 16.19 7.60
C PRO A 97 7.96 16.81 6.31
N ALA A 98 6.65 17.05 6.27
CA ALA A 98 5.98 17.70 5.17
C ALA A 98 4.96 18.71 5.68
N LEU A 99 4.75 19.80 4.95
CA LEU A 99 3.58 20.66 5.12
C LEU A 99 2.46 20.15 4.22
N LEU A 100 1.26 20.13 4.77
CA LEU A 100 0.06 19.58 4.14
C LEU A 100 -1.05 20.63 4.11
N GLY A 101 -2.19 20.29 3.51
CA GLY A 101 -3.38 21.13 3.50
C GLY A 101 -3.69 21.70 4.88
N VAL A 102 -4.12 22.97 4.95
CA VAL A 102 -4.43 23.60 6.25
C VAL A 102 -5.63 22.94 6.93
N ALA A 103 -6.61 22.47 6.15
CA ALA A 103 -7.73 21.70 6.68
C ALA A 103 -7.34 20.23 6.89
N ARG A 104 -7.83 19.67 7.99
CA ARG A 104 -7.88 18.22 8.17
C ARG A 104 -9.06 17.65 7.38
N GLY A 105 -8.87 16.54 6.70
CA GLY A 105 -9.93 15.86 5.98
C GLY A 105 -9.41 15.08 4.78
N ASP A 106 -10.12 14.02 4.39
CA ASP A 106 -9.64 13.03 3.41
C ASP A 106 -10.16 13.23 1.99
N HIS A 107 -11.19 14.06 1.80
CA HIS A 107 -11.82 14.26 0.51
C HIS A 107 -11.38 15.55 -0.18
N THR A 108 -11.39 15.50 -1.50
CA THR A 108 -11.26 16.66 -2.39
C THR A 108 -12.63 17.30 -2.60
N VAL A 109 -12.71 18.64 -2.56
CA VAL A 109 -13.92 19.36 -2.99
C VAL A 109 -14.02 19.30 -4.51
N PRO A 110 -15.18 18.94 -5.11
CA PRO A 110 -15.31 18.86 -6.56
C PRO A 110 -14.90 20.17 -7.27
N GLY A 111 -14.09 20.03 -8.33
CA GLY A 111 -13.59 21.14 -9.14
C GLY A 111 -12.63 22.08 -8.41
N ILE A 112 -12.05 21.69 -7.26
CA ILE A 112 -11.13 22.55 -6.51
C ILE A 112 -9.86 22.87 -7.32
N GLY A 113 -9.39 21.94 -8.16
CA GLY A 113 -8.19 22.14 -8.97
C GLY A 113 -8.29 23.27 -9.99
N ASP A 114 -9.52 23.63 -10.39
CA ASP A 114 -9.80 24.70 -11.36
C ASP A 114 -10.04 26.07 -10.71
N ARG A 115 -10.08 26.15 -9.37
CA ARG A 115 -10.32 27.42 -8.67
C ARG A 115 -9.05 28.22 -8.47
N GLU A 116 -9.20 29.54 -8.39
CA GLU A 116 -8.10 30.39 -7.94
C GLU A 116 -7.82 30.17 -6.45
N LEU A 117 -6.55 30.35 -6.03
CA LEU A 117 -6.16 30.18 -4.62
C LEU A 117 -6.87 31.19 -3.69
N SER A 118 -7.26 32.36 -4.19
CA SER A 118 -8.09 33.33 -3.44
C SER A 118 -9.48 32.80 -3.11
N ASP A 119 -10.02 31.91 -3.94
CA ASP A 119 -11.38 31.39 -3.86
C ASP A 119 -11.48 30.03 -3.18
N MET A 120 -10.39 29.59 -2.55
CA MET A 120 -10.35 28.36 -1.75
C MET A 120 -10.38 28.74 -0.27
N PRO A 121 -11.52 28.68 0.42
CA PRO A 121 -11.58 28.85 1.88
C PRO A 121 -10.67 27.84 2.61
N PRO A 122 -10.12 28.16 3.79
CA PRO A 122 -9.23 27.25 4.52
C PRO A 122 -9.77 25.82 4.69
N GLU A 123 -11.06 25.66 4.96
CA GLU A 123 -11.77 24.39 5.15
C GLU A 123 -11.78 23.48 3.90
N THR A 124 -11.59 24.05 2.70
CA THR A 124 -11.54 23.27 1.45
C THR A 124 -10.12 22.86 1.06
N ARG A 125 -9.10 23.32 1.79
CA ARG A 125 -7.68 23.13 1.48
C ARG A 125 -7.14 21.87 2.16
N THR A 126 -7.64 20.71 1.74
CA THR A 126 -7.22 19.39 2.25
C THR A 126 -6.11 18.79 1.38
N THR A 127 -5.28 17.92 1.96
CA THR A 127 -4.50 16.96 1.16
C THR A 127 -5.33 15.66 1.07
N PRO A 128 -5.81 15.27 -0.12
CA PRO A 128 -6.73 14.15 -0.24
C PRO A 128 -6.06 12.81 0.09
N ALA A 129 -6.80 11.92 0.75
CA ALA A 129 -6.36 10.56 1.00
C ALA A 129 -6.63 9.69 -0.24
N GLY A 130 -5.77 8.68 -0.47
CA GLY A 130 -5.97 7.79 -1.61
C GLY A 130 -4.67 7.22 -2.18
N ARG A 131 -4.82 6.50 -3.29
CA ARG A 131 -3.72 5.94 -4.09
C ARG A 131 -3.69 6.65 -5.43
N PHE A 132 -2.56 7.28 -5.73
CA PHE A 132 -2.40 8.11 -6.91
C PHE A 132 -1.24 7.61 -7.77
N VAL A 133 -1.44 7.57 -9.08
CA VAL A 133 -0.33 7.43 -10.03
C VAL A 133 0.31 8.81 -10.15
N ALA A 134 1.57 8.90 -9.75
CA ALA A 134 2.29 10.15 -9.66
C ALA A 134 3.44 10.20 -10.65
N ARG A 135 3.66 11.37 -11.24
CA ARG A 135 4.66 11.60 -12.28
C ARG A 135 5.37 12.93 -12.05
N ARG A 136 6.68 12.94 -12.30
CA ARG A 136 7.47 14.18 -12.31
C ARG A 136 7.15 15.01 -13.56
N GLY A 137 6.98 16.32 -13.39
CA GLY A 137 6.68 17.24 -14.48
C GLY A 137 6.83 18.69 -14.06
N MET A 138 6.57 19.60 -14.98
CA MET A 138 6.64 21.04 -14.69
C MET A 138 5.28 21.55 -14.23
N SER A 139 5.29 22.41 -13.21
CA SER A 139 4.12 23.20 -12.83
C SER A 139 3.87 24.34 -13.82
N THR A 140 2.71 24.99 -13.71
CA THR A 140 2.37 26.20 -14.49
C THR A 140 3.33 27.37 -14.25
N ARG A 141 4.12 27.32 -13.17
CA ARG A 141 5.17 28.31 -12.84
C ARG A 141 6.58 27.89 -13.29
N GLY A 142 6.71 26.76 -13.99
CA GLY A 142 8.01 26.24 -14.46
C GLY A 142 8.83 25.51 -13.39
N GLU A 143 8.26 25.23 -12.22
CA GLU A 143 8.91 24.43 -11.18
C GLU A 143 8.78 22.93 -11.46
N ASP A 144 9.87 22.17 -11.29
CA ASP A 144 9.85 20.70 -11.29
C ASP A 144 9.11 20.18 -10.05
N VAL A 145 8.05 19.41 -10.26
CA VAL A 145 7.19 18.86 -9.20
C VAL A 145 6.84 17.41 -9.48
N VAL A 146 6.41 16.67 -8.46
CA VAL A 146 5.70 15.40 -8.66
C VAL A 146 4.21 15.66 -8.58
N TRP A 147 3.50 15.53 -9.70
CA TRP A 147 2.04 15.60 -9.72
C TRP A 147 1.47 14.36 -9.04
N VAL A 148 0.56 14.57 -8.08
CA VAL A 148 -0.05 13.50 -7.27
C VAL A 148 -1.51 13.33 -7.66
N ASP A 149 -2.33 14.36 -7.50
CA ASP A 149 -3.72 14.36 -7.94
C ASP A 149 -3.89 15.53 -8.91
N TYR A 150 -3.92 15.21 -10.20
CA TYR A 150 -3.96 16.22 -11.26
C TYR A 150 -5.29 16.98 -11.28
N GLU A 151 -6.41 16.28 -11.06
CA GLU A 151 -7.75 16.88 -11.03
C GLU A 151 -7.92 17.82 -9.82
N ALA A 152 -7.33 17.46 -8.68
CA ALA A 152 -7.33 18.33 -7.50
C ALA A 152 -6.24 19.41 -7.54
N GLY A 153 -5.36 19.42 -8.53
CA GLY A 153 -4.21 20.35 -8.60
C GLY A 153 -3.17 20.12 -7.49
N VAL A 154 -3.08 18.90 -6.94
CA VAL A 154 -2.18 18.56 -5.83
C VAL A 154 -0.87 17.98 -6.35
N SER A 155 0.24 18.55 -5.88
CA SER A 155 1.59 18.08 -6.17
C SER A 155 2.43 17.94 -4.90
N LEU A 156 3.44 17.07 -4.97
CA LEU A 156 4.55 17.01 -4.02
C LEU A 156 5.70 17.85 -4.58
N HIS A 157 6.13 18.86 -3.82
CA HIS A 157 7.18 19.77 -4.26
C HIS A 157 8.00 20.36 -3.10
N ARG A 158 9.07 21.08 -3.45
CA ARG A 158 9.91 21.83 -2.51
C ARG A 158 9.07 22.84 -1.74
N VAL A 159 9.35 23.01 -0.46
CA VAL A 159 8.74 24.06 0.37
C VAL A 159 8.93 25.45 -0.25
N ILE A 160 7.85 26.21 -0.33
CA ILE A 160 7.86 27.59 -0.86
C ILE A 160 8.24 28.55 0.27
N THR A 161 9.16 29.48 0.03
CA THR A 161 9.69 30.39 1.07
C THR A 161 9.53 31.87 0.73
N THR A 162 8.74 32.19 -0.29
CA THR A 162 8.53 33.57 -0.77
C THR A 162 7.75 34.46 0.19
N ARG A 163 7.08 33.88 1.21
CA ARG A 163 6.34 34.59 2.26
C ARG A 163 6.90 34.25 3.65
N PRO A 164 7.81 35.06 4.19
CA PRO A 164 8.47 34.79 5.48
C PRO A 164 7.49 34.67 6.66
N GLU A 165 6.38 35.41 6.64
CA GLU A 165 5.32 35.41 7.65
C GLU A 165 4.63 34.06 7.81
N GLU A 166 4.62 33.22 6.77
CA GLU A 166 4.07 31.86 6.84
C GLU A 166 4.96 30.89 7.65
N ARG A 167 6.23 31.27 7.87
CA ARG A 167 7.21 30.53 8.69
C ARG A 167 7.35 29.04 8.32
N ARG A 168 7.24 28.73 7.02
CA ARG A 168 7.15 27.34 6.52
C ARG A 168 8.36 26.47 6.89
N LEU A 169 9.57 27.03 6.86
CA LEU A 169 10.77 26.30 7.27
C LEU A 169 10.78 26.01 8.76
N GLN A 170 10.33 26.96 9.59
CA GLN A 170 10.22 26.77 11.03
C GLN A 170 9.17 25.73 11.37
N ARG A 171 8.02 25.73 10.68
CA ARG A 171 6.97 24.71 10.80
C ARG A 171 7.54 23.31 10.54
N LEU A 172 8.23 23.11 9.41
CA LEU A 172 8.90 21.84 9.09
C LEU A 172 9.91 21.36 10.15
N ALA A 173 10.49 22.27 10.94
CA ALA A 173 11.44 21.95 11.99
C ALA A 173 10.77 21.63 13.35
N THR A 174 9.46 21.86 13.49
CA THR A 174 8.72 21.55 14.72
C THR A 174 8.45 20.04 14.86
N PRO A 175 8.28 19.54 16.09
CA PRO A 175 7.87 18.15 16.33
C PRO A 175 6.36 17.94 16.16
N THR A 176 5.54 19.00 16.12
CA THR A 176 4.07 18.90 16.19
C THR A 176 3.46 18.86 14.78
N PRO A 177 2.74 17.79 14.39
CA PRO A 177 2.12 17.71 13.06
C PRO A 177 1.10 18.83 12.75
N LEU A 178 0.48 19.43 13.78
CA LEU A 178 -0.44 20.54 13.62
C LEU A 178 0.24 21.81 13.10
N ASP A 179 1.50 22.05 13.47
CA ASP A 179 2.28 23.18 12.96
C ASP A 179 2.52 23.05 11.45
N ASN A 180 2.38 21.85 10.89
CA ASN A 180 2.63 21.54 9.48
C ASN A 180 1.38 21.68 8.59
N ARG A 181 0.27 22.21 9.11
CA ARG A 181 -0.97 22.47 8.37
C ARG A 181 -0.98 23.92 7.87
N ILE A 182 -0.69 24.14 6.57
CA ILE A 182 -0.62 25.50 6.00
C ILE A 182 -0.83 25.58 4.48
N SER A 183 -0.65 24.48 3.75
CA SER A 183 -0.75 24.51 2.29
C SER A 183 -2.21 24.57 1.82
N TYR A 184 -2.37 24.73 0.50
CA TYR A 184 -3.66 24.63 -0.18
C TYR A 184 -4.07 23.19 -0.54
N GLY A 185 -3.21 22.21 -0.22
CA GLY A 185 -3.42 20.79 -0.50
C GLY A 185 -2.13 20.09 -0.91
N CYS A 186 -1.22 20.81 -1.57
CA CYS A 186 0.09 20.31 -1.98
C CYS A 186 0.95 19.81 -0.81
N ILE A 187 1.78 18.80 -1.09
CA ILE A 187 2.69 18.19 -0.12
C ILE A 187 4.05 18.88 -0.25
N ASN A 188 4.41 19.71 0.72
CA ASN A 188 5.62 20.53 0.68
C ASN A 188 6.71 19.91 1.55
N VAL A 189 7.85 19.59 0.97
CA VAL A 189 8.97 18.93 1.68
C VAL A 189 10.24 19.80 1.66
N PRO A 190 11.22 19.57 2.55
CA PRO A 190 12.51 20.25 2.48
C PRO A 190 13.14 20.12 1.09
N ALA A 191 13.69 21.21 0.54
CA ALA A 191 14.25 21.22 -0.81
C ALA A 191 15.29 20.11 -1.01
N ARG A 192 16.21 19.94 -0.04
CA ARG A 192 17.22 18.88 -0.08
C ARG A 192 16.61 17.46 -0.16
N PHE A 193 15.52 17.21 0.55
CA PHE A 193 14.83 15.92 0.51
C PHE A 193 14.21 15.67 -0.86
N TYR A 194 13.60 16.71 -1.44
CA TYR A 194 13.07 16.62 -2.80
C TYR A 194 14.17 16.28 -3.81
N GLU A 195 15.28 17.03 -3.81
CA GLU A 195 16.34 16.87 -4.82
C GLU A 195 17.12 15.56 -4.68
N GLN A 196 17.36 15.11 -3.45
CA GLN A 196 18.23 13.96 -3.19
C GLN A 196 17.49 12.64 -3.07
N VAL A 197 16.18 12.67 -2.82
CA VAL A 197 15.38 11.45 -2.57
C VAL A 197 14.18 11.37 -3.51
N VAL A 198 13.32 12.39 -3.52
CA VAL A 198 12.07 12.31 -4.29
C VAL A 198 12.34 12.36 -5.79
N SER A 199 12.95 13.43 -6.30
CA SER A 199 13.16 13.61 -7.74
C SER A 199 13.92 12.44 -8.38
N PRO A 200 15.01 11.90 -7.79
CA PRO A 200 15.71 10.74 -8.36
C PRO A 200 14.84 9.49 -8.47
N VAL A 201 13.96 9.24 -7.49
CA VAL A 201 13.08 8.06 -7.48
C VAL A 201 12.03 8.11 -8.59
N PHE A 202 11.57 9.31 -8.96
CA PHE A 202 10.66 9.53 -10.10
C PHE A 202 11.41 9.84 -11.40
N SER A 203 12.73 9.63 -11.46
CA SER A 203 13.52 9.94 -12.64
C SER A 203 13.40 8.84 -13.69
N GLY A 204 12.66 9.11 -14.76
CA GLY A 204 12.48 8.16 -15.87
C GLY A 204 11.42 7.09 -15.64
N SER A 205 10.67 7.17 -14.53
CA SER A 205 9.50 6.33 -14.28
C SER A 205 8.41 7.10 -13.55
N ASP A 206 7.18 6.62 -13.68
CA ASP A 206 6.11 6.98 -12.76
C ASP A 206 6.38 6.33 -11.39
N GLY A 207 5.60 6.73 -10.40
CA GLY A 207 5.54 6.08 -9.09
C GLY A 207 4.13 6.13 -8.52
N ILE A 208 3.91 5.43 -7.41
CA ILE A 208 2.62 5.48 -6.72
C ILE A 208 2.76 6.31 -5.45
N VAL A 209 1.88 7.28 -5.26
CA VAL A 209 1.78 8.03 -4.00
C VAL A 209 0.55 7.55 -3.27
N TYR A 210 0.75 6.99 -2.08
CA TYR A 210 -0.30 6.64 -1.14
C TYR A 210 -0.38 7.74 -0.08
N VAL A 211 -1.57 8.30 0.10
CA VAL A 211 -1.83 9.29 1.15
C VAL A 211 -2.73 8.65 2.19
N LEU A 212 -2.18 8.37 3.38
CA LEU A 212 -2.92 7.79 4.51
C LEU A 212 -3.99 8.76 5.00
N PRO A 213 -5.22 8.30 5.28
CA PRO A 213 -6.27 9.16 5.79
C PRO A 213 -6.02 9.63 7.23
N GLU A 214 -6.75 10.66 7.65
CA GLU A 214 -6.71 11.20 9.02
C GLU A 214 -8.10 11.38 9.66
N THR A 215 -9.18 11.15 8.89
CA THR A 215 -10.57 11.16 9.35
C THR A 215 -11.30 9.84 9.07
N LEU A 216 -10.94 9.16 7.99
CA LEU A 216 -11.35 7.80 7.64
C LEU A 216 -10.31 6.79 8.09
N SER A 217 -10.71 5.51 8.12
CA SER A 217 -9.76 4.41 8.30
C SER A 217 -9.00 4.11 7.01
N ALA A 218 -7.77 3.60 7.14
CA ALA A 218 -7.01 3.09 6.00
C ALA A 218 -7.77 1.96 5.27
N ARG A 219 -8.60 1.20 6.00
CA ARG A 219 -9.47 0.15 5.43
C ARG A 219 -10.48 0.73 4.44
N GLU A 220 -11.15 1.81 4.80
CA GLU A 220 -12.14 2.45 3.92
C GLU A 220 -11.50 3.02 2.66
N VAL A 221 -10.30 3.59 2.78
CA VAL A 221 -9.63 4.23 1.63
C VAL A 221 -8.94 3.22 0.71
N PHE A 222 -8.35 2.16 1.25
CA PHE A 222 -7.50 1.23 0.48
C PHE A 222 -8.07 -0.19 0.34
N GLY A 223 -9.22 -0.50 0.95
CA GLY A 223 -9.81 -1.85 0.92
C GLY A 223 -9.02 -2.89 1.71
N LEU A 224 -8.30 -2.46 2.76
CA LEU A 224 -7.39 -3.28 3.58
C LEU A 224 -8.15 -4.21 4.55
N HIS A 225 -8.86 -5.22 4.04
CA HIS A 225 -9.61 -6.17 4.88
C HIS A 225 -8.71 -7.10 5.72
N ASP A 226 -7.44 -7.29 5.34
CA ASP A 226 -6.51 -8.25 5.96
C ASP A 226 -5.64 -7.67 7.09
N LEU A 227 -5.60 -6.35 7.28
CA LEU A 227 -4.76 -5.75 8.31
C LEU A 227 -5.26 -6.05 9.72
N GLU A 228 -6.58 -6.09 9.95
CA GLU A 228 -7.20 -6.37 11.25
C GLU A 228 -7.13 -7.85 11.67
N GLN A 229 -7.20 -8.79 10.71
CA GLN A 229 -7.08 -10.24 11.03
C GLN A 229 -5.71 -10.57 11.62
N ARG A 230 -4.66 -9.86 11.19
CA ARG A 230 -3.31 -9.96 11.79
C ARG A 230 -3.21 -9.31 13.18
N GLU A 231 -4.12 -8.41 13.55
CA GLU A 231 -4.18 -7.80 14.89
C GLU A 231 -4.85 -8.72 15.90
N GLN A 232 -5.82 -9.53 15.45
CA GLN A 232 -6.58 -10.45 16.30
C GLN A 232 -5.93 -11.82 16.45
N GLN A 233 -4.86 -12.11 15.71
CA GLN A 233 -4.15 -13.39 15.76
C GLN A 233 -2.75 -13.21 16.38
N PRO A 234 -2.62 -13.24 17.72
CA PRO A 234 -1.30 -13.36 18.34
C PRO A 234 -0.63 -14.64 17.83
N SER A 235 0.65 -14.54 17.47
CA SER A 235 1.43 -15.67 16.97
C SER A 235 1.30 -16.85 17.93
N ALA A 236 0.52 -17.86 17.53
CA ALA A 236 0.45 -19.13 18.21
C ALA A 236 1.81 -19.82 18.02
N VAL A 237 2.77 -19.48 18.85
CA VAL A 237 3.89 -20.36 19.14
C VAL A 237 3.24 -21.60 19.72
N GLN A 238 3.19 -22.66 18.92
CA GLN A 238 2.81 -23.99 19.36
C GLN A 238 3.69 -24.36 20.55
N ALA A 239 3.14 -24.20 21.75
CA ALA A 239 3.72 -24.75 22.96
C ALA A 239 3.67 -26.28 22.78
N ARG A 240 4.80 -26.84 22.36
CA ARG A 240 5.05 -28.28 22.44
C ARG A 240 5.05 -28.65 23.92
N THR A 241 3.95 -29.23 24.38
CA THR A 241 3.89 -29.90 25.67
C THR A 241 4.96 -31.00 25.71
N PRO A 242 5.88 -31.02 26.70
CA PRO A 242 6.80 -32.13 26.85
C PRO A 242 6.00 -33.32 27.40
N HIS A 243 5.87 -34.39 26.60
CA HIS A 243 5.48 -35.69 27.13
C HIS A 243 6.59 -36.18 28.07
N LEU A 244 6.33 -36.13 29.38
CA LEU A 244 7.17 -36.77 30.37
C LEU A 244 6.93 -38.30 30.31
N ARG A 245 7.92 -39.03 29.79
CA ARG A 245 8.08 -40.47 30.04
C ARG A 245 9.02 -40.65 31.24
N ARG A 246 8.61 -41.44 32.23
CA ARG A 246 9.42 -42.42 32.99
C ARG A 246 8.49 -43.15 33.99
N THR A 247 8.17 -44.42 33.76
CA THR A 247 8.86 -45.68 34.18
C THR A 247 8.72 -45.99 35.67
N GLY A 248 8.34 -47.24 35.95
CA GLY A 248 7.85 -47.73 37.24
C GLY A 248 8.87 -47.84 38.37
N GLN A 249 8.32 -47.99 39.58
CA GLN A 249 8.33 -49.20 40.39
C GLN A 249 7.06 -49.21 41.23
#